data_AF-A0A8R2FAX0-F1
#
_entry.id   AF-A0A8R2FAX0-F1
#
_cell.length_a   1.000
_cell.length_b   1.000
_cell.length_c   1.000
_cell.angle_alpha   90.00
_cell.angle_beta   90.00
_cell.angle_gamma   90.00
#
_symmetry.space_group_name_H-M   'P 1'
#
loop_
_entity.id
_entity.type
_entity.pdbx_description
1 polymer ?
#
loop_
_entity_poly.entity_id
_entity_poly.type
_entity_poly.pdbx_seq_one_letter_code
_entity_poly.pdbx_strand_id
1 'polypeptide(L)'
;MNRIVAYLLRFCYNAHTKVVSERRLKALNVNELSNATMVLLRKMKSMSFTSEVAELKANRLVGRRSALRTLNPFLDPDGLLRVGGRLINADIAYTSKCPIALPAKSTITRLIFEYEHKCLIHIGPRRLLTNIHLRYWPIRGRVIAR
;
A
#
# COMPACT_ATOMS: atom_id res chain seq x y z
N MET A 1 -7.66 -6.72 -9.28
CA MET A 1 -8.18 -5.78 -8.27
C MET A 1 -7.97 -4.32 -8.66
N ASN A 2 -6.73 -3.87 -8.88
CA ASN A 2 -6.43 -2.45 -9.12
C ASN A 2 -7.19 -1.82 -10.31
N ARG A 3 -7.25 -2.51 -11.45
CA ARG A 3 -8.02 -2.05 -12.63
C ARG A 3 -9.51 -1.88 -12.35
N ILE A 4 -10.11 -2.75 -11.55
CA ILE A 4 -11.54 -2.68 -11.20
C ILE A 4 -11.80 -1.39 -10.41
N VAL A 5 -11.00 -1.12 -9.38
CA VAL A 5 -11.12 0.12 -8.59
C VAL A 5 -10.88 1.35 -9.46
N ALA A 6 -9.92 1.29 -10.38
CA ALA A 6 -9.68 2.39 -11.32
C ALA A 6 -10.90 2.67 -12.22
N TYR A 7 -11.57 1.62 -12.72
CA TYR A 7 -12.82 1.78 -13.48
C TYR A 7 -13.97 2.33 -12.62
N LEU A 8 -14.10 1.88 -11.35
CA LEU A 8 -15.12 2.42 -10.44
C LEU A 8 -14.90 3.92 -10.17
N LEU A 9 -13.66 4.32 -9.88
CA LEU A 9 -13.32 5.73 -9.67
C LEU A 9 -13.56 6.57 -10.93
N ARG A 10 -13.21 6.04 -12.11
CA ARG A 10 -13.50 6.68 -13.39
C ARG A 10 -15.00 6.82 -13.64
N PHE A 11 -15.78 5.78 -13.31
CA PHE A 11 -17.23 5.84 -13.44
C PHE A 11 -17.80 6.98 -12.59
N CYS A 12 -17.42 7.08 -11.32
CA CYS A 12 -17.83 8.18 -10.45
C CYS A 12 -17.42 9.55 -11.02
N TYR A 13 -16.18 9.68 -11.53
CA TYR A 13 -15.73 10.91 -12.18
C TYR A 13 -16.60 11.27 -13.40
N ASN A 14 -16.81 10.33 -14.32
CA ASN A 14 -17.60 10.55 -15.52
C ASN A 14 -19.08 10.85 -15.20
N ALA A 15 -19.64 10.23 -14.16
CA ALA A 15 -21.01 10.48 -13.71
C ALA A 15 -21.20 11.90 -13.17
N HIS A 16 -20.17 12.46 -12.52
CA HIS A 16 -20.18 13.86 -12.05
C HIS A 16 -19.76 14.87 -13.13
N THR A 17 -19.21 14.41 -14.26
CA THR A 17 -18.75 15.28 -15.35
C THR A 17 -19.92 15.57 -16.30
N LYS A 18 -20.40 16.82 -16.27
CA LYS A 18 -21.51 17.29 -17.11
C LYS A 18 -21.10 17.45 -18.58
N VAL A 19 -19.87 17.89 -18.83
CA VAL A 19 -19.33 18.08 -20.19
C VAL A 19 -18.87 16.74 -20.76
N VAL A 20 -19.53 16.27 -21.82
CA VAL A 20 -19.27 14.93 -22.40
C VAL A 20 -17.85 14.79 -22.91
N SER A 21 -17.26 15.84 -23.50
CA SER A 21 -15.90 15.81 -24.04
C SER A 21 -14.80 15.67 -22.97
N GLU A 22 -15.10 16.01 -21.71
CA GLU A 22 -14.16 15.87 -20.58
C GLU A 22 -14.20 14.46 -19.96
N ARG A 23 -15.17 13.63 -20.35
CA ARG A 23 -15.29 12.27 -19.84
C ARG A 23 -14.14 11.40 -20.33
N ARG A 24 -13.65 10.54 -19.44
CA ARG A 24 -12.57 9.60 -19.74
C ARG A 24 -13.14 8.32 -20.34
N LEU A 25 -12.94 8.15 -21.65
CA LEU A 25 -13.50 7.00 -22.40
C LEU A 25 -12.43 6.03 -22.95
N LYS A 26 -11.16 6.47 -23.02
CA LYS A 26 -10.04 5.66 -23.56
C LYS A 26 -9.56 4.59 -22.56
N ALA A 27 -8.49 3.87 -22.89
CA ALA A 27 -7.86 2.92 -21.96
C ALA A 27 -7.49 3.57 -20.60
N LEU A 28 -7.37 2.76 -19.54
CA LEU A 28 -6.90 3.23 -18.23
C LEU A 28 -5.50 3.80 -18.34
N ASN A 29 -5.30 5.01 -17.81
CA ASN A 29 -3.97 5.60 -17.74
C ASN A 29 -3.26 5.20 -16.43
N VAL A 30 -1.93 5.40 -16.40
CA VAL A 30 -1.09 5.04 -15.25
C VAL A 30 -1.51 5.80 -13.99
N ASN A 31 -1.96 7.05 -14.12
CA ASN A 31 -2.39 7.89 -13.00
C ASN A 31 -3.66 7.34 -12.34
N GLU A 32 -4.61 6.80 -13.12
CA GLU A 32 -5.82 6.16 -12.60
C GLU A 32 -5.49 4.87 -11.86
N LEU A 33 -4.55 4.07 -12.37
CA LEU A 33 -4.07 2.87 -11.68
C LEU A 33 -3.32 3.20 -10.40
N SER A 34 -2.52 4.28 -10.41
CA SER A 34 -1.82 4.77 -9.22
C SER A 34 -2.81 5.28 -8.17
N ASN A 35 -3.79 6.09 -8.58
CA ASN A 35 -4.84 6.59 -7.70
C ASN A 35 -5.69 5.46 -7.10
N ALA A 36 -6.08 4.48 -7.90
CA ALA A 36 -6.81 3.31 -7.41
C ALA A 36 -6.01 2.53 -6.35
N THR A 37 -4.70 2.37 -6.56
CA THR A 37 -3.81 1.76 -5.57
C THR A 37 -3.76 2.58 -4.29
N MET A 38 -3.61 3.90 -4.40
CA MET A 38 -3.56 4.81 -3.27
C MET A 38 -4.86 4.78 -2.44
N VAL A 39 -6.03 4.79 -3.11
CA VAL A 39 -7.34 4.68 -2.46
C VAL A 39 -7.47 3.37 -1.69
N LEU A 40 -7.05 2.26 -2.28
CA LEU A 40 -7.05 0.95 -1.61
C LEU A 40 -6.16 0.95 -0.36
N LEU A 41 -4.94 1.48 -0.47
CA LEU A 41 -4.00 1.56 0.65
C LEU A 41 -4.50 2.46 1.77
N ARG A 42 -5.09 3.62 1.43
CA ARG A 42 -5.72 4.53 2.41
C ARG A 42 -6.90 3.87 3.11
N LYS A 43 -7.75 3.15 2.37
CA LYS A 43 -8.90 2.42 2.94
C LYS A 43 -8.43 1.30 3.86
N MET A 44 -7.44 0.50 3.43
CA MET A 44 -6.83 -0.55 4.25
C MET A 44 -6.28 0.01 5.56
N LYS A 45 -5.53 1.12 5.51
CA LYS A 45 -5.03 1.81 6.69
C LYS A 45 -6.18 2.29 7.61
N SER A 46 -7.27 2.82 7.06
CA SER A 46 -8.39 3.23 7.92
C SER A 46 -9.02 2.06 8.70
N MET A 47 -8.91 0.84 8.16
CA MET A 47 -9.44 -0.39 8.75
C MET A 47 -8.42 -1.12 9.62
N SER A 48 -7.15 -0.74 9.59
CA SER A 48 -6.05 -1.47 10.24
C SER A 48 -4.96 -0.50 10.65
N PHE A 49 -4.48 -0.60 11.89
CA PHE A 49 -3.56 0.35 12.54
C PHE A 49 -4.21 1.65 13.04
N THR A 50 -5.49 1.62 13.40
CA THR A 50 -6.21 2.81 13.92
C THR A 50 -5.52 3.41 15.15
N SER A 51 -5.10 2.57 16.10
CA SER A 51 -4.35 2.96 17.28
C SER A 51 -3.02 3.63 16.95
N GLU A 52 -2.19 2.98 16.13
CA GLU A 52 -0.86 3.46 15.77
C GLU A 52 -0.93 4.77 15.02
N VAL A 53 -1.94 4.93 14.16
CA VAL A 53 -2.17 6.15 13.41
C VAL A 53 -2.61 7.30 14.31
N ALA A 54 -3.47 7.02 15.29
CA ALA A 54 -3.88 8.03 16.27
C ALA A 54 -2.70 8.47 17.15
N GLU A 55 -1.87 7.53 17.61
CA GLU A 55 -0.65 7.81 18.37
C GLU A 55 0.34 8.67 17.57
N LEU A 56 0.62 8.29 16.32
CA LEU A 56 1.56 9.03 15.46
C LEU A 56 1.04 10.42 15.10
N LYS A 57 -0.27 10.58 14.87
CA LYS A 57 -0.86 11.92 14.66
C LYS A 57 -0.74 12.81 15.88
N ALA A 58 -0.75 12.23 17.09
CA ALA A 58 -0.54 12.95 18.34
C ALA A 58 0.95 13.17 18.68
N ASN A 59 1.86 12.91 17.73
CA ASN A 59 3.32 12.94 17.94
C ASN A 59 3.77 12.01 19.08
N ARG A 60 3.06 10.90 19.31
CA ARG A 60 3.41 9.88 20.29
C ARG A 60 4.04 8.67 19.61
N LEU A 61 4.89 7.97 20.37
CA LEU A 61 5.41 6.69 19.95
C LEU A 61 4.29 5.65 19.90
N VAL A 62 4.39 4.76 18.92
CA VAL A 62 3.49 3.62 18.79
C VAL A 62 3.53 2.72 20.04
N GLY A 63 2.36 2.23 20.44
CA GLY A 63 2.14 1.41 21.65
C GLY A 63 3.10 0.22 21.77
N ARG A 64 3.47 -0.12 23.02
CA ARG A 64 4.50 -1.15 23.33
C ARG A 64 4.22 -2.52 22.70
N ARG A 65 2.94 -2.85 22.50
CA ARG A 65 2.49 -4.15 21.99
C ARG A 65 2.34 -4.19 20.47
N SER A 66 2.49 -3.06 19.77
CA SER A 66 2.37 -3.05 18.31
C SER A 66 3.59 -3.69 17.67
N ALA A 67 3.34 -4.53 16.66
CA ALA A 67 4.39 -5.12 15.83
C ALA A 67 5.20 -4.08 15.04
N LEU A 68 4.72 -2.84 14.97
CA LEU A 68 5.37 -1.74 14.26
C LEU A 68 6.39 -0.98 15.10
N ARG A 69 6.34 -1.08 16.44
CA ARG A 69 7.14 -0.26 17.35
C ARG A 69 8.64 -0.31 17.08
N THR A 70 9.17 -1.48 16.78
CA THR A 70 10.60 -1.71 16.53
C THR A 70 11.04 -1.37 15.10
N LEU A 71 10.10 -0.96 14.25
CA LEU A 71 10.32 -0.70 12.82
C LEU A 71 10.35 0.80 12.48
N ASN A 72 10.50 1.65 13.51
CA ASN A 72 10.47 3.11 13.41
C ASN A 72 9.29 3.62 12.54
N PRO A 73 8.04 3.41 12.99
CA PRO A 73 6.87 3.69 12.19
C PRO A 73 6.59 5.19 12.13
N PHE A 74 6.16 5.69 10.97
CA PHE A 74 5.81 7.09 10.77
C PHE A 74 4.71 7.26 9.73
N LEU A 75 4.09 8.44 9.70
CA LEU A 75 3.12 8.82 8.66
C LEU A 75 3.82 9.63 7.57
N ASP A 76 3.59 9.25 6.31
CA ASP A 76 4.04 10.04 5.18
C ASP A 76 3.08 11.22 4.88
N PRO A 77 3.43 12.15 3.97
CA PRO A 77 2.56 13.28 3.62
C PRO A 77 1.19 12.88 3.05
N ASP A 78 1.08 11.69 2.45
CA ASP A 78 -0.17 11.11 1.97
C ASP A 78 -1.00 10.48 3.10
N GLY A 79 -0.49 10.52 4.33
CA GLY A 79 -1.09 9.89 5.48
C GLY A 79 -1.10 8.38 5.36
N LEU A 80 -0.10 7.75 4.76
CA LEU A 80 0.13 6.30 4.83
C LEU A 80 1.10 5.95 5.95
N LEU A 81 0.90 4.78 6.56
CA LEU A 81 1.78 4.28 7.60
C LEU A 81 2.98 3.59 6.96
N ARG A 82 4.18 4.10 7.19
CA ARG A 82 5.44 3.56 6.70
C ARG A 82 6.33 3.12 7.84
N VAL A 83 7.30 2.27 7.52
CA VAL A 83 8.37 1.84 8.42
C VAL A 83 9.71 2.16 7.78
N GLY A 84 10.77 2.33 8.57
CA GLY A 84 12.07 2.71 8.04
C GLY A 84 13.21 2.61 9.07
N GLY A 85 14.41 3.04 8.70
CA GLY A 85 15.55 3.06 9.61
C GLY A 85 16.86 2.84 8.88
N ARG A 86 17.41 1.62 8.97
CA ARG A 86 18.79 1.29 8.55
C ARG A 86 19.13 1.66 7.10
N LEU A 87 18.16 1.67 6.19
CA LEU A 87 18.36 1.93 4.77
C LEU A 87 18.14 3.40 4.37
N ILE A 88 17.96 4.33 5.31
CA ILE A 88 17.64 5.73 4.99
C ILE A 88 18.74 6.39 4.13
N ASN A 89 20.01 6.03 4.39
CA ASN A 89 21.18 6.57 3.69
C ASN A 89 21.61 5.74 2.46
N ALA A 90 20.93 4.64 2.15
CA ALA A 90 21.28 3.82 0.99
C ALA A 90 20.89 4.50 -0.33
N ASP A 91 21.62 4.28 -1.41
CA ASP A 91 21.25 4.80 -2.74
C ASP A 91 20.26 3.86 -3.44
N ILE A 92 19.01 3.86 -2.95
CA ILE A 92 17.91 3.04 -3.45
C ILE A 92 16.61 3.83 -3.48
N ALA A 93 15.58 3.31 -4.15
CA ALA A 93 14.28 3.95 -4.23
C ALA A 93 13.66 4.20 -2.83
N TYR A 94 13.03 5.36 -2.65
CA TYR A 94 12.39 5.75 -1.38
C TYR A 94 11.40 4.71 -0.87
N THR A 95 10.62 4.08 -1.76
CA THR A 95 9.65 3.03 -1.37
C THR A 95 10.33 1.80 -0.78
N SER A 96 11.59 1.55 -1.12
CA SER A 96 12.39 0.45 -0.56
C SER A 96 13.08 0.85 0.74
N LYS A 97 13.45 2.13 0.91
CA LYS A 97 13.94 2.68 2.19
C LYS A 97 12.85 2.71 3.25
N CYS A 98 11.67 3.16 2.82
CA CYS A 98 10.52 3.47 3.66
C CYS A 98 9.25 2.79 3.14
N PRO A 99 9.17 1.45 3.20
CA PRO A 99 8.02 0.71 2.67
C PRO A 99 6.73 0.97 3.47
N ILE A 100 5.59 0.80 2.80
CA ILE A 100 4.26 0.99 3.39
C ILE A 100 3.90 -0.24 4.22
N ALA A 101 3.54 -0.05 5.49
CA ALA A 101 3.12 -1.12 6.36
C ALA A 101 1.82 -1.76 5.85
N LEU A 102 1.83 -3.08 5.65
CA LEU A 102 0.64 -3.85 5.31
C LEU A 102 0.19 -4.72 6.50
N PRO A 103 -1.09 -4.64 6.90
CA PRO A 103 -1.64 -5.50 7.95
C PRO A 103 -1.73 -6.96 7.49
N ALA A 104 -1.40 -7.88 8.39
CA ALA A 104 -1.31 -9.31 8.07
C ALA A 104 -2.66 -9.92 7.62
N LYS A 105 -3.76 -9.49 8.25
CA LYS A 105 -5.11 -10.05 8.08
C LYS A 105 -5.98 -9.27 7.11
N SER A 106 -5.38 -8.55 6.16
CA SER A 106 -6.14 -7.77 5.17
C SER A 106 -6.25 -8.52 3.85
N THR A 107 -7.47 -8.52 3.31
CA THR A 107 -7.75 -8.99 1.95
C THR A 107 -6.90 -8.24 0.92
N ILE A 108 -6.63 -6.96 1.12
CA ILE A 108 -5.80 -6.15 0.21
C ILE A 108 -4.36 -6.65 0.23
N THR A 109 -3.81 -6.95 1.41
CA THR A 109 -2.46 -7.54 1.54
C THR A 109 -2.37 -8.85 0.78
N ARG A 110 -3.34 -9.75 0.96
CA ARG A 110 -3.39 -11.02 0.21
C ARG A 110 -3.46 -10.81 -1.30
N LEU A 111 -4.31 -9.90 -1.77
CA LEU A 111 -4.45 -9.60 -3.19
C LEU A 111 -3.18 -8.99 -3.81
N ILE A 112 -2.41 -8.21 -3.04
CA ILE A 112 -1.08 -7.73 -3.46
C ILE A 112 -0.13 -8.92 -3.65
N PHE A 113 -0.07 -9.84 -2.68
CA PHE A 113 0.77 -11.04 -2.78
C PHE A 113 0.40 -11.92 -3.98
N GLU A 114 -0.89 -12.20 -4.17
CA GLU A 114 -1.38 -12.99 -5.31
C GLU A 114 -1.06 -12.33 -6.65
N TYR A 115 -1.17 -11.00 -6.73
CA TYR A 115 -0.82 -10.26 -7.94
C TYR A 115 0.67 -10.38 -8.25
N GLU A 116 1.55 -10.08 -7.29
CA GLU A 116 3.00 -10.15 -7.48
C GLU A 116 3.47 -11.58 -7.77
N HIS A 117 2.87 -12.58 -7.13
CA HIS A 117 3.18 -13.99 -7.39
C HIS A 117 2.87 -14.38 -8.85
N LYS A 118 1.73 -13.94 -9.39
CA LYS A 118 1.36 -14.16 -10.79
C LYS A 118 2.24 -13.36 -11.76
N CYS A 119 2.51 -12.10 -11.45
CA CYS A 119 3.36 -11.25 -12.28
C CYS A 119 4.81 -11.76 -12.37
N LEU A 120 5.31 -12.38 -11.30
CA LEU A 120 6.64 -12.98 -11.24
C LEU A 120 6.67 -14.46 -11.62
N ILE A 121 5.64 -14.95 -12.33
CA ILE A 121 5.59 -16.32 -12.87
C ILE A 121 5.78 -17.36 -11.75
N HIS A 122 4.97 -17.24 -10.70
CA HIS A 122 4.92 -18.19 -9.58
C HIS A 122 6.23 -18.35 -8.82
N ILE A 123 6.97 -17.25 -8.68
CA ILE A 123 8.25 -17.24 -7.99
C ILE A 123 8.13 -17.75 -6.54
N GLY A 124 9.19 -18.42 -6.07
CA GLY A 124 9.23 -18.99 -4.73
C GLY A 124 9.02 -17.95 -3.60
N PRO A 125 8.50 -18.36 -2.43
CA PRO A 125 8.08 -17.47 -1.34
C PRO A 125 9.11 -16.43 -0.89
N ARG A 126 10.39 -16.82 -0.82
CA ARG A 126 11.48 -15.93 -0.37
C ARG A 126 11.71 -14.78 -1.36
N ARG A 127 11.71 -15.08 -2.66
CA ARG A 127 11.90 -14.08 -3.71
C ARG A 127 10.66 -13.19 -3.83
N LEU A 128 9.46 -13.77 -3.72
CA LEU A 128 8.21 -13.02 -3.65
C LEU A 128 8.25 -12.00 -2.50
N LEU A 129 8.58 -12.43 -1.29
CA LEU A 129 8.66 -11.54 -0.13
C LEU A 129 9.72 -10.44 -0.31
N THR A 130 10.85 -10.77 -0.94
CA THR A 130 11.90 -9.78 -1.25
C THR A 130 11.38 -8.72 -2.21
N ASN A 131 10.66 -9.12 -3.26
CA ASN A 131 10.03 -8.18 -4.20
C ASN A 131 8.98 -7.30 -3.52
N ILE A 132 8.14 -7.89 -2.65
CA ILE A 132 7.16 -7.15 -1.85
C ILE A 132 7.85 -6.09 -0.98
N HIS A 133 8.98 -6.42 -0.35
CA HIS A 133 9.75 -5.49 0.49
C HIS A 133 10.31 -4.27 -0.25
N LEU A 134 10.36 -4.27 -1.58
CA LEU A 134 10.76 -3.08 -2.35
C LEU A 134 9.76 -1.92 -2.23
N ARG A 135 8.51 -2.21 -1.83
CA ARG A 135 7.43 -1.21 -1.75
C ARG A 135 6.61 -1.29 -0.46
N TYR A 136 6.53 -2.47 0.13
CA TYR A 136 5.59 -2.80 1.19
C TYR A 136 6.25 -3.58 2.33
N TRP A 137 5.78 -3.36 3.55
CA TRP A 137 6.22 -4.09 4.73
C TRP A 137 5.04 -4.87 5.34
N PRO A 138 4.78 -6.10 4.88
CA PRO A 138 3.72 -6.92 5.42
C PRO A 138 4.06 -7.46 6.81
N ILE A 139 3.21 -7.12 7.78
CA ILE A 139 3.28 -7.72 9.11
C ILE A 139 3.08 -9.23 8.97
N ARG A 140 4.02 -10.01 9.50
CA ARG A 140 4.07 -11.48 9.32
C ARG A 140 4.16 -11.93 7.86
N GLY A 141 4.80 -11.16 6.98
CA GLY A 141 4.90 -11.42 5.54
C GLY A 141 5.37 -12.82 5.14
N ARG A 142 6.24 -13.47 5.93
CA ARG A 142 6.67 -14.86 5.67
C ARG A 142 5.54 -15.88 5.68
N VAL A 143 4.50 -15.65 6.47
CA VAL A 143 3.32 -16.53 6.55
C VAL A 143 2.42 -16.32 5.34
N ILE A 144 2.34 -15.07 4.85
CA ILE A 144 1.49 -14.69 3.71
C ILE A 144 2.12 -15.12 2.37
N ALA A 145 3.45 -15.18 2.31
CA ALA A 145 4.19 -15.59 1.12
C ALA A 145 4.12 -17.11 0.82
N ARG A 146 3.58 -17.91 1.75
CA ARG A 146 3.54 -19.38 1.66
C ARG A 146 2.31 -19.87 0.91
#